data_AF-A0A059BQL9-F1
#
_entry.id   AF-A0A059BQL9-F1
#
_cell.length_a   1.000
_cell.length_b   1.000
_cell.length_c   1.000
_cell.angle_alpha   90.00
_cell.angle_beta   90.00
_cell.angle_gamma   90.00
#
_symmetry.space_group_name_H-M   'P 1'
#
loop_
_entity.id
_entity.type
_entity.pdbx_description
1 polymer ?
#
loop_
_entity_poly.entity_id
_entity_poly.type
_entity_poly.pdbx_seq_one_letter_code
_entity_poly.pdbx_strand_id
1 'polypeptide(L)' 'PREEVFEYAEDLVKTKFAGCFQEDKYPDGTESTVQRVGRRDEKRVLNSRLKQELGIKLLHPSYKSGLRSIIEQIDVD' A
#
# COMPACT_ATOMS: atom_id res chain seq x y z
N PRO A 1 9.19 -6.84 -3.28
CA PRO A 1 7.77 -6.84 -3.70
C PRO A 1 6.85 -6.10 -2.74
N ARG A 2 6.87 -6.44 -1.44
CA ARG A 2 6.08 -5.71 -0.43
C ARG A 2 6.68 -4.34 -0.11
N GLU A 3 8.01 -4.26 -0.03
CA GLU A 3 8.77 -3.01 0.16
C GLU A 3 8.41 -1.95 -0.89
N GLU A 4 8.42 -2.32 -2.18
CA GLU A 4 7.99 -1.43 -3.29
C GLU A 4 6.54 -0.93 -3.14
N VAL A 5 5.63 -1.76 -2.61
CA VAL A 5 4.24 -1.36 -2.36
C VAL A 5 4.17 -0.31 -1.26
N PHE A 6 4.95 -0.48 -0.19
CA PHE A 6 5.01 0.47 0.91
C PHE A 6 5.68 1.78 0.50
N GLU A 7 6.81 1.72 -0.20
CA GLU A 7 7.50 2.90 -0.73
C GLU A 7 6.56 3.74 -1.62
N TYR A 8 5.83 3.07 -2.53
CA TYR A 8 4.85 3.74 -3.37
C TYR A 8 3.67 4.34 -2.58
N ALA A 9 3.18 3.63 -1.57
CA ALA A 9 2.10 4.13 -0.72
C ALA A 9 2.55 5.37 0.08
N GLU A 10 3.78 5.35 0.60
CA GLU A 10 4.38 6.46 1.35
C GLU A 10 4.53 7.69 0.47
N ASP A 11 5.02 7.53 -0.77
CA ASP A 11 5.13 8.62 -1.75
C ASP A 11 3.77 9.27 -2.05
N LEU A 12 2.73 8.46 -2.24
CA LEU A 12 1.36 8.96 -2.46
C LEU A 12 0.87 9.78 -1.26
N VAL A 13 1.07 9.29 -0.03
CA VAL A 13 0.65 9.98 1.20
C VAL A 13 1.41 11.29 1.38
N LYS A 14 2.74 11.27 1.26
CA LYS A 14 3.57 12.47 1.34
C LYS A 14 3.16 13.53 0.33
N THR A 15 2.81 13.10 -0.88
CA THR A 15 2.37 14.00 -1.95
C THR A 15 0.99 14.58 -1.67
N LYS A 16 -0.01 13.76 -1.31
CA LYS A 16 -1.39 14.25 -1.14
C LYS A 16 -1.55 15.17 0.08
N PHE A 17 -0.87 14.86 1.17
CA PHE A 17 -0.98 15.59 2.43
C PHE A 17 0.23 16.48 2.68
N ALA A 18 0.89 16.94 1.61
CA ALA A 18 1.99 17.88 1.69
C ALA A 18 1.53 19.16 2.42
N GLY A 19 2.04 19.39 3.62
CA GLY A 19 1.66 20.53 4.48
C GLY A 19 0.68 20.22 5.62
N CYS A 20 0.02 19.05 5.63
CA CYS A 20 -0.83 18.62 6.76
C CYS A 20 -0.03 17.90 7.84
N PHE A 21 1.10 17.31 7.47
CA PHE A 21 2.05 16.76 8.44
C PHE A 21 2.92 17.89 8.98
N GLN A 22 2.66 18.33 10.21
CA GLN A 22 3.75 18.91 10.99
C GLN A 22 4.75 17.77 11.24
N GLU A 23 6.05 18.05 11.13
CA GLU A 23 7.08 17.14 11.63
C GLU A 23 6.92 17.04 13.15
N ASP A 24 5.92 16.30 13.61
CA ASP A 24 5.88 15.84 14.97
C ASP A 24 7.11 14.97 15.11
N LYS A 25 8.07 15.48 15.89
CA LYS A 25 9.23 14.75 16.39
C LYS A 25 8.71 13.59 17.24
N TYR A 26 8.18 12.56 16.60
CA TYR A 26 8.02 11.27 17.23
C TYR A 26 9.41 10.86 17.68
N PRO A 27 9.61 10.54 18.98
CA PRO A 27 10.90 10.06 19.43
C PRO A 27 11.25 8.84 18.60
N ASP A 28 12.52 8.79 18.18
CA ASP A 28 13.26 7.79 17.40
C ASP A 28 13.21 6.35 18.00
N GLY A 29 12.23 6.06 18.86
CA GLY A 29 12.22 4.97 19.82
C GLY A 29 10.99 4.06 19.77
N THR A 30 10.12 4.15 18.75
CA THR A 30 9.42 2.93 18.36
C THR A 30 10.36 2.16 17.46
N GLU A 31 11.32 1.47 18.08
CA GLU A 31 11.94 0.31 17.47
C GLU A 31 10.80 -0.51 16.86
N SER A 32 10.74 -0.44 15.54
CA SER A 32 9.71 -1.04 14.75
C SER A 32 9.61 -2.49 15.22
N THR A 33 8.55 -2.81 15.95
CA THR A 33 8.18 -4.20 16.23
C THR A 33 7.68 -4.87 14.94
N VAL A 34 8.13 -4.40 13.77
CA VAL A 34 8.50 -5.26 12.66
C VAL A 34 9.74 -6.05 13.08
N GLN A 35 9.62 -6.80 14.18
CA GLN A 35 10.42 -7.98 14.43
C GLN A 35 10.27 -8.81 13.17
N ARG A 36 11.30 -8.79 12.31
CA ARG A 36 11.77 -9.85 11.42
C ARG A 36 10.80 -11.03 11.26
N VAL A 37 9.55 -10.78 10.86
CA VAL A 37 8.60 -11.84 10.52
C VAL A 37 9.19 -12.35 9.24
N GLY A 38 9.91 -13.46 9.36
CA GLY A 38 10.81 -13.92 8.33
C GLY A 38 10.09 -13.95 6.99
N ARG A 39 10.85 -13.76 5.91
CA ARG A 39 10.41 -13.92 4.50
C ARG A 39 9.76 -15.28 4.16
N ARG A 40 9.42 -16.09 5.16
CA ARG A 40 8.98 -17.48 5.06
C ARG A 40 7.55 -17.62 4.51
N ASP A 41 6.74 -16.56 4.49
CA ASP A 41 5.33 -16.63 4.04
C ASP A 41 4.97 -15.72 2.86
N GLU A 42 5.95 -15.26 2.07
CA GLU A 42 5.65 -14.59 0.80
C GLU A 42 5.36 -15.61 -0.30
N LYS A 43 4.13 -15.60 -0.84
CA LYS A 43 3.75 -16.40 -2.02
C LYS A 43 3.19 -15.53 -3.12
N ARG A 44 3.30 -16.02 -4.36
CA ARG A 44 2.59 -15.46 -5.52
C ARG A 44 1.40 -16.36 -5.81
N VAL A 45 0.23 -15.75 -5.98
CA VAL A 45 -1.02 -16.48 -6.21
C VAL A 45 -1.53 -16.14 -7.61
N LEU A 46 -1.77 -17.17 -8.42
CA LEU A 46 -2.44 -17.01 -9.70
C LEU A 46 -3.93 -16.76 -9.48
N ASN A 47 -4.47 -15.76 -10.17
CA ASN A 47 -5.89 -15.42 -10.16
C ASN A 47 -6.58 -15.73 -11.50
N SER A 48 -6.01 -16.63 -12.30
CA SER A 48 -6.51 -16.98 -13.64
C SER A 48 -7.93 -17.52 -13.59
N ARG A 49 -8.24 -18.44 -12.66
CA ARG A 49 -9.57 -19.05 -12.52
C ARG A 49 -10.66 -18.00 -12.29
N LEU A 50 -10.39 -17.04 -11.39
CA LEU A 50 -11.29 -15.92 -11.11
C LEU A 50 -11.57 -15.08 -12.37
N LYS A 51 -10.57 -14.87 -13.23
CA LYS A 51 -10.71 -14.09 -14.46
C LYS A 51 -11.34 -14.87 -15.60
N GLN A 52 -10.98 -16.14 -15.76
CA GLN A 52 -11.32 -16.97 -16.92
C GLN A 52 -12.61 -17.78 -16.70
N GLU A 53 -12.76 -18.43 -15.55
CA GLU A 53 -13.92 -19.28 -15.27
C GLU A 53 -15.13 -18.46 -14.81
N LEU A 54 -14.88 -17.40 -14.03
CA LEU A 54 -15.95 -16.53 -13.51
C LEU A 54 -16.14 -15.24 -14.32
N GLY A 55 -15.30 -14.99 -15.35
CA GLY A 55 -15.39 -13.81 -16.20
C GLY A 55 -15.13 -12.47 -15.50
N ILE A 56 -14.51 -12.47 -14.31
CA ILE A 56 -14.34 -11.26 -13.50
C ILE A 56 -13.27 -10.34 -14.09
N LYS A 57 -13.62 -9.06 -14.22
CA LYS A 57 -12.69 -7.97 -14.49
C LYS A 57 -12.38 -7.23 -13.20
N LEU A 58 -11.10 -7.18 -12.82
CA LEU A 58 -10.67 -6.44 -11.63
C LEU A 58 -10.78 -4.94 -11.89
N LEU A 59 -11.47 -4.22 -11.00
CA LEU A 59 -11.52 -2.76 -11.04
C LEU A 59 -10.12 -2.15 -10.85
N HIS A 60 -9.33 -2.73 -9.95
CA HIS A 60 -7.95 -2.34 -9.67
C HIS A 60 -7.02 -3.54 -9.85
N PRO A 61 -6.47 -3.77 -11.05
CA PRO A 61 -5.66 -4.96 -11.35
C PRO A 61 -4.24 -4.90 -10.75
N SER A 62 -3.82 -3.74 -10.25
CA SER A 62 -2.51 -3.55 -9.61
C SER A 62 -2.62 -2.76 -8.32
N TYR A 63 -1.63 -2.93 -7.44
CA TYR A 63 -1.53 -2.15 -6.21
C TYR A 63 -1.48 -0.63 -6.52
N LYS A 64 -0.78 -0.21 -7.58
CA LYS A 64 -0.70 1.20 -7.99
C LYS A 64 -2.07 1.80 -8.27
N SER A 65 -2.87 1.10 -9.08
CA SER A 65 -4.23 1.55 -9.42
C SER A 65 -5.16 1.57 -8.20
N GLY A 66 -5.04 0.59 -7.29
CA GLY A 66 -5.88 0.53 -6.09
C GLY A 66 -5.52 1.61 -5.08
N LEU A 67 -4.22 1.80 -4.81
CA LEU A 67 -3.74 2.81 -3.87
C LEU A 67 -4.05 4.24 -4.36
N ARG A 68 -3.92 4.51 -5.66
CA ARG A 68 -4.36 5.80 -6.24
C ARG A 68 -5.84 6.06 -6.04
N SER A 69 -6.69 5.08 -6.33
CA SER A 69 -8.14 5.20 -6.15
C SER A 69 -8.51 5.48 -4.68
N ILE A 70 -7.87 4.77 -3.74
CA ILE A 70 -8.08 5.00 -2.30
C ILE A 70 -7.66 6.42 -1.93
N ILE A 71 -6.43 6.82 -2.29
CA ILE A 71 -5.91 8.10 -1.83
C ILE A 71 -6.71 9.26 -2.43
N GLU A 72 -7.17 9.17 -3.68
CA GLU A 72 -8.01 10.17 -4.34
C GLU A 72 -9.33 10.42 -3.60
N GLN A 73 -9.91 9.39 -2.97
CA GLN A 73 -11.17 9.47 -2.22
C GLN A 73 -11.05 10.02 -0.80
N ILE A 74 -9.83 10.18 -0.28
CA ILE A 74 -9.64 10.76 1.05
C ILE A 74 -9.74 12.27 0.94
N ASP A 75 -10.75 12.88 1.54
CA ASP A 75 -10.85 14.32 1.66
C ASP A 75 -9.88 14.83 2.73
N VAL A 76 -9.33 16.01 2.48
CA VAL A 76 -8.47 16.73 3.43
C VAL A 76 -9.29 17.92 3.90
N ASP A 77 -9.86 17.82 5.10
CA ASP A 77 -10.60 18.90 5.76
C ASP A 77 -9.65 20.02 6.24
#